data_AF-A0AAN7AE29-F1
#
_entry.id   AF-A0AAN7AE29-F1
#
_cell.length_a   1.000
_cell.length_b   1.000
_cell.length_c   1.000
_cell.angle_alpha   90.00
_cell.angle_beta   90.00
_cell.angle_gamma   90.00
#
_symmetry.space_group_name_H-M   'P 1'
#
loop_
_entity.id
_entity.type
_entity.pdbx_description
1 polymer ?
#
loop_
_entity_poly.entity_id
_entity_poly.type
_entity_poly.pdbx_seq_one_letter_code
_entity_poly.pdbx_strand_id
1 'polypeptide(L)'
;MKQTTLFNLVFAGVGLVSAAPTTAANLPSEEPSIISLREASSSDHPAAAILQKRATHTPGGRNDYCGEAVPVYNTNPNSPLAVDCRNIPLTSSPANISGFWTISKQESEGFKWITLGQSGTCAFRVRLMDGYGQTARRFWFGTNDLRFYVNSHTYTNVDSVGRVQVQSGVYCSDGTDGGFVYLDWGVFKV
;
A
#
# COMPACT_ATOMS: atom_id res chain seq x y z
N MET A 1 47.09 6.09 23.69
CA MET A 1 48.04 5.02 23.33
C MET A 1 47.26 3.82 22.83
N LYS A 2 47.65 3.28 21.66
CA LYS A 2 47.34 1.95 21.08
C LYS A 2 45.89 1.70 20.64
N GLN A 3 45.58 1.15 19.46
CA GLN A 3 46.40 0.68 18.34
C GLN A 3 45.51 0.53 17.11
N THR A 4 46.00 1.00 15.96
CA THR A 4 45.47 0.79 14.61
C THR A 4 45.78 -0.63 14.14
N THR A 5 44.82 -1.33 13.54
CA THR A 5 45.12 -2.48 12.66
C THR A 5 44.25 -2.42 11.42
N LEU A 6 44.92 -2.11 10.30
CA LEU A 6 44.45 -2.28 8.93
C LEU A 6 44.63 -3.75 8.51
N PHE A 7 43.64 -4.30 7.81
CA PHE A 7 43.83 -5.50 6.99
C PHE A 7 43.37 -5.21 5.57
N ASN A 8 44.35 -5.20 4.65
CA ASN A 8 44.15 -5.31 3.22
C ASN A 8 43.86 -6.77 2.89
N LEU A 9 42.87 -7.04 2.03
CA LEU A 9 42.79 -8.30 1.30
C LEU A 9 42.60 -8.01 -0.19
N VAL A 10 43.63 -8.36 -0.94
CA VAL A 10 43.71 -8.38 -2.40
C VAL A 10 43.13 -9.71 -2.87
N PHE A 11 42.27 -9.70 -3.88
CA PHE A 11 42.01 -10.89 -4.70
C PHE A 11 42.12 -10.54 -6.20
N ALA A 12 43.09 -11.21 -6.83
CA ALA A 12 43.24 -11.39 -8.26
C ALA A 12 41.96 -12.01 -8.85
N GLY A 13 41.49 -11.63 -10.03
CA GLY A 13 42.16 -11.90 -11.30
C GLY A 13 41.63 -13.21 -11.87
N VAL A 14 40.56 -13.16 -12.67
CA VAL A 14 40.05 -14.31 -13.44
C VAL A 14 39.89 -13.88 -14.89
N GLY A 15 40.59 -14.60 -15.76
CA GLY A 15 40.78 -14.28 -17.18
C GLY A 15 39.54 -14.49 -18.03
N LEU A 16 39.44 -13.67 -19.08
CA LEU A 16 38.53 -13.88 -20.20
C LEU A 16 39.25 -14.72 -21.26
N VAL A 17 38.67 -15.89 -21.54
CA VAL A 17 39.12 -16.82 -22.57
C VAL A 17 38.54 -16.37 -23.91
N SER A 18 39.42 -16.27 -24.91
CA SER A 18 39.11 -16.09 -26.33
C SER A 18 38.59 -17.39 -26.95
N ALA A 19 37.50 -17.32 -27.71
CA ALA A 19 37.11 -18.37 -28.65
C ALA A 19 36.45 -17.77 -29.91
N ALA A 20 36.75 -18.41 -31.03
CA ALA A 20 36.70 -17.95 -32.42
C ALA A 20 35.30 -18.11 -33.09
N PRO A 21 35.15 -17.79 -34.39
CA PRO A 21 33.86 -17.54 -35.03
C PRO A 21 33.22 -18.83 -35.57
N THR A 22 31.89 -18.86 -35.59
CA THR A 22 31.12 -19.96 -36.19
C THR A 22 30.18 -19.42 -37.27
N THR A 23 30.58 -19.73 -38.51
CA THR A 23 29.81 -20.17 -39.67
C THR A 23 28.32 -19.78 -39.75
N ALA A 24 28.02 -18.94 -40.75
CA ALA A 24 26.68 -18.71 -41.26
C ALA A 24 26.12 -19.97 -41.95
N ALA A 25 24.91 -20.38 -41.55
CA ALA A 25 24.11 -21.34 -42.27
C ALA A 25 22.74 -20.71 -42.60
N ASN A 26 22.39 -20.76 -43.88
CA ASN A 26 21.11 -20.36 -44.45
C ASN A 26 19.94 -21.10 -43.77
N LEU A 27 18.93 -20.33 -43.36
CA LEU A 27 17.59 -20.83 -43.04
C LEU A 27 16.58 -20.26 -44.05
N PRO A 28 15.57 -21.05 -44.45
CA PRO A 28 14.60 -20.66 -45.45
C PRO A 28 13.62 -19.60 -44.94
N SER A 29 13.20 -18.76 -45.88
CA SER A 29 12.14 -17.77 -45.80
C SER A 29 10.80 -18.43 -45.41
N GLU A 30 10.37 -18.24 -44.16
CA GLU A 30 8.96 -18.34 -43.76
C GLU A 30 8.38 -16.93 -43.61
N GLU A 31 7.26 -16.69 -44.28
CA GLU A 31 6.53 -15.42 -44.26
C GLU A 31 6.01 -15.11 -42.85
N PRO A 32 6.18 -13.86 -42.34
CA PRO A 32 5.57 -13.46 -41.09
C PRO A 32 4.06 -13.32 -41.28
N SER A 33 3.32 -14.25 -40.68
CA SER A 33 1.91 -14.03 -40.37
C SER A 33 1.82 -12.78 -39.49
N ILE A 34 1.11 -11.75 -39.96
CA ILE A 34 0.80 -10.55 -39.17
C ILE A 34 -0.11 -10.98 -38.02
N ILE A 35 0.49 -11.40 -36.91
CA ILE A 35 -0.20 -11.47 -35.62
C ILE A 35 -0.41 -10.02 -35.22
N SER A 36 -1.64 -9.57 -35.36
CA SER A 36 -2.14 -8.34 -34.75
C SER A 36 -1.93 -8.46 -33.24
N LEU A 37 -0.79 -7.97 -32.77
CA LEU A 37 -0.58 -7.62 -31.37
C LEU A 37 -1.53 -6.47 -31.06
N ARG A 38 -2.79 -6.81 -30.77
CA ARG A 38 -3.53 -6.02 -29.81
C ARG A 38 -2.69 -6.06 -28.55
N GLU A 39 -2.01 -4.95 -28.27
CA GLU A 39 -1.59 -4.61 -26.92
C GLU A 39 -2.83 -4.76 -26.04
N ALA A 40 -2.96 -5.92 -25.41
CA ALA A 40 -3.67 -6.02 -24.16
C ALA A 40 -2.84 -5.15 -23.21
N SER A 41 -3.19 -3.87 -23.17
CA SER A 41 -2.94 -3.00 -22.03
C SER A 41 -3.68 -3.61 -20.85
N SER A 42 -3.15 -4.71 -20.31
CA SER A 42 -3.44 -5.17 -18.96
C SER A 42 -2.74 -4.19 -18.03
N SER A 43 -3.31 -2.98 -17.92
CA SER A 43 -3.07 -2.20 -16.71
C SER A 43 -3.80 -2.92 -15.60
N ASP A 44 -3.15 -3.93 -15.03
CA ASP A 44 -3.50 -4.55 -13.74
C ASP A 44 -3.27 -3.58 -12.57
N HIS A 45 -3.34 -2.28 -12.84
CA HIS A 45 -3.52 -1.29 -11.81
C HIS A 45 -4.99 -1.37 -11.42
N PRO A 46 -5.32 -1.76 -10.17
CA PRO A 46 -6.69 -1.67 -9.70
C PRO A 46 -7.16 -0.25 -9.98
N ALA A 47 -8.28 -0.11 -10.70
CA ALA A 47 -8.87 1.18 -11.00
C ALA A 47 -8.89 2.00 -9.71
N ALA A 48 -8.18 3.13 -9.71
CA ALA A 48 -8.08 3.99 -8.54
C ALA A 48 -9.51 4.27 -8.06
N ALA A 49 -9.82 3.90 -6.82
CA ALA A 49 -11.14 4.14 -6.26
C ALA A 49 -11.51 5.61 -6.50
N ILE A 50 -12.74 5.85 -6.99
CA ILE A 50 -13.24 7.19 -7.26
C ILE A 50 -13.59 7.81 -5.90
N LEU A 51 -12.56 8.06 -5.09
CA LEU A 51 -12.67 8.64 -3.76
C LEU A 51 -13.29 10.03 -3.93
N GLN A 52 -14.56 10.16 -3.55
CA GLN A 52 -15.26 11.43 -3.65
C GLN A 52 -14.90 12.31 -2.45
N LYS A 53 -14.23 13.43 -2.70
CA LYS A 53 -13.97 14.48 -1.70
C LYS A 53 -15.26 15.24 -1.37
N ARG A 54 -16.23 14.66 -0.67
CA ARG A 54 -17.54 15.33 -0.48
C ARG A 54 -18.27 14.95 0.80
N ALA A 55 -17.72 15.32 1.96
CA ALA A 55 -18.55 15.54 3.14
C ALA A 55 -18.15 16.85 3.82
N THR A 56 -19.12 17.77 3.96
CA THR A 56 -19.04 18.83 4.97
C THR A 56 -19.16 18.14 6.32
N HIS A 57 -18.03 17.95 6.99
CA HIS A 57 -18.02 17.46 8.36
C HIS A 57 -18.43 18.60 9.29
N THR A 58 -19.37 18.32 10.19
CA THR A 58 -19.74 19.21 11.29
C THR A 58 -19.00 18.73 12.54
N PRO A 59 -17.98 19.46 13.03
CA PRO A 59 -17.25 19.08 14.24
C PRO A 59 -18.16 18.90 15.45
N GLY A 60 -17.90 17.87 16.26
CA GLY A 60 -18.69 17.56 17.47
C GLY A 60 -19.91 16.67 17.22
N GLY A 61 -19.97 16.02 16.05
CA GLY A 61 -20.96 14.99 15.74
C GLY A 61 -20.58 13.63 16.33
N ARG A 62 -21.54 12.68 16.31
CA ARG A 62 -21.30 11.29 16.77
C ARG A 62 -20.30 10.52 15.90
N ASN A 63 -19.99 11.04 14.71
CA ASN A 63 -19.06 10.47 13.73
C ASN A 63 -17.57 10.63 14.08
N ASP A 64 -17.24 11.29 15.19
CA ASP A 64 -15.86 11.46 15.66
C ASP A 64 -15.33 10.26 16.47
N TYR A 65 -16.17 9.26 16.74
CA TYR A 65 -15.77 8.11 17.55
C TYR A 65 -15.42 6.89 16.70
N CYS A 66 -14.12 6.63 16.59
CA CYS A 66 -13.56 5.39 16.09
C CYS A 66 -12.72 4.72 17.18
N GLY A 67 -12.88 3.41 17.34
CA GLY A 67 -12.00 2.58 18.13
C GLY A 67 -11.20 1.63 17.25
N GLU A 68 -9.99 1.31 17.71
CA GLU A 68 -9.08 0.38 17.06
C GLU A 68 -9.00 -0.92 17.86
N ALA A 69 -9.08 -2.06 17.17
CA ALA A 69 -8.76 -3.36 17.74
C ALA A 69 -7.24 -3.51 17.94
N VAL A 70 -6.80 -4.63 18.52
CA VAL A 70 -5.37 -4.88 18.69
C VAL A 70 -4.69 -5.00 17.32
N PRO A 71 -3.70 -4.14 17.00
CA PRO A 71 -3.00 -4.19 15.71
C PRO A 71 -2.18 -5.47 15.57
N VAL A 72 -2.11 -5.99 14.34
CA VAL A 72 -1.25 -7.12 13.97
C VAL A 72 -0.09 -6.60 13.13
N TYR A 73 1.13 -6.82 13.62
CA TYR A 73 2.35 -6.38 12.96
C TYR A 73 3.07 -7.52 12.24
N ASN A 74 3.70 -7.19 11.12
CA ASN A 74 4.62 -8.05 10.41
C ASN A 74 5.83 -7.21 9.96
N THR A 75 7.04 -7.68 10.23
CA THR A 75 8.28 -6.99 9.87
C THR A 75 9.20 -7.88 9.04
N ASN A 76 8.64 -8.83 8.30
CA ASN A 76 9.41 -9.73 7.45
C ASN A 76 9.96 -9.00 6.19
N PRO A 77 10.84 -9.64 5.39
CA PRO A 77 11.38 -9.04 4.15
C PRO A 77 10.32 -8.65 3.09
N ASN A 78 9.11 -9.20 3.19
CA ASN A 78 7.97 -8.88 2.34
C ASN A 78 7.12 -7.73 2.88
N SER A 79 7.50 -7.13 4.01
CA SER A 79 6.87 -5.92 4.54
C SER A 79 7.47 -4.67 3.87
N PRO A 80 6.69 -3.58 3.70
CA PRO A 80 7.17 -2.35 3.09
C PRO A 80 8.17 -1.62 4.00
N LEU A 81 8.92 -0.68 3.45
CA LEU A 81 9.76 0.22 4.23
C LEU A 81 8.88 1.22 4.99
N ALA A 82 9.13 1.36 6.28
CA ALA A 82 8.42 2.29 7.15
C ALA A 82 8.55 3.74 6.68
N VAL A 83 9.73 4.13 6.18
CA VAL A 83 9.96 5.47 5.63
C VAL A 83 9.04 5.77 4.44
N ASP A 84 8.80 4.77 3.60
CA ASP A 84 7.88 4.90 2.47
C ASP A 84 6.44 5.07 2.95
N CYS A 85 6.04 4.31 3.97
CA CYS A 85 4.71 4.45 4.58
C CYS A 85 4.49 5.84 5.19
N ARG A 86 5.49 6.38 5.90
CA ARG A 86 5.43 7.72 6.51
C ARG A 86 5.28 8.85 5.48
N ASN A 87 5.67 8.63 4.24
CA ASN A 87 5.52 9.60 3.16
C ASN A 87 4.11 9.63 2.58
N ILE A 88 3.29 8.59 2.76
CA ILE A 88 1.93 8.51 2.20
C ILE A 88 1.07 9.75 2.53
N PRO A 89 0.97 10.22 3.79
CA PRO A 89 0.16 11.39 4.14
C PRO A 89 0.73 12.73 3.63
N LEU A 90 1.92 12.70 3.02
CA LEU A 90 2.61 13.88 2.48
C LEU A 90 2.53 13.92 0.95
N THR A 91 2.56 12.77 0.28
CA THR A 91 2.79 12.69 -1.17
C THR A 91 1.65 12.08 -1.97
N SER A 92 0.74 11.31 -1.35
CA SER A 92 -0.27 10.55 -2.08
C SER A 92 -1.68 11.11 -1.92
N SER A 93 -2.39 11.31 -3.03
CA SER A 93 -3.83 11.59 -2.99
C SER A 93 -4.64 10.31 -2.74
N PRO A 94 -5.77 10.38 -2.00
CA PRO A 94 -6.24 11.54 -1.23
C PRO A 94 -5.55 11.75 0.12
N ALA A 95 -4.67 10.86 0.58
CA ALA A 95 -4.03 10.94 1.89
C ALA A 95 -3.33 12.28 2.22
N ASN A 96 -2.84 13.02 1.21
CA ASN A 96 -2.20 14.32 1.36
C ASN A 96 -3.16 15.52 1.24
N ILE A 97 -4.43 15.31 0.92
CA ILE A 97 -5.43 16.36 0.75
C ILE A 97 -6.31 16.41 1.99
N SER A 98 -6.06 17.40 2.86
CA SER A 98 -6.88 17.63 4.06
C SER A 98 -8.37 17.64 3.77
N GLY A 99 -9.11 16.83 4.51
CA GLY A 99 -10.57 16.77 4.43
C GLY A 99 -11.14 15.45 4.91
N PHE A 100 -12.46 15.35 4.76
CA PHE A 100 -13.22 14.13 5.00
C PHE A 100 -13.58 13.49 3.67
N TRP A 101 -13.44 12.17 3.64
CA TRP A 101 -13.58 11.33 2.47
C TRP A 101 -14.57 10.21 2.77
N THR A 102 -15.22 9.71 1.72
CA THR A 102 -16.18 8.63 1.84
C THR A 102 -15.78 7.44 1.00
N ILE A 103 -16.09 6.25 1.52
CA ILE A 103 -16.06 5.00 0.78
C ILE A 103 -17.47 4.41 0.82
N SER A 104 -18.06 4.20 -0.34
CA SER A 104 -19.35 3.54 -0.50
C SER A 104 -19.21 2.02 -0.46
N LYS A 105 -20.30 1.34 -0.12
CA LYS A 105 -20.36 -0.12 -0.16
C LYS A 105 -20.04 -0.69 -1.56
N GLN A 106 -20.44 0.00 -2.62
CA GLN A 106 -20.14 -0.41 -4.00
C GLN A 106 -18.63 -0.38 -4.29
N GLU A 107 -17.90 0.59 -3.75
CA GLU A 107 -16.44 0.68 -3.91
C GLU A 107 -15.71 -0.44 -3.14
N SER A 108 -16.32 -0.94 -2.07
CA SER A 108 -15.79 -2.03 -1.24
C SER A 108 -16.37 -3.40 -1.56
N GLU A 109 -17.06 -3.55 -2.69
CA GLU A 109 -17.76 -4.79 -3.04
C GLU A 109 -16.80 -6.00 -3.01
N GLY A 110 -17.23 -7.07 -2.34
CA GLY A 110 -16.44 -8.29 -2.17
C GLY A 110 -15.31 -8.17 -1.14
N PHE A 111 -15.43 -7.29 -0.15
CA PHE A 111 -14.42 -7.11 0.91
C PHE A 111 -13.02 -6.83 0.34
N LYS A 112 -12.97 -6.05 -0.73
CA LYS A 112 -11.71 -5.71 -1.39
C LYS A 112 -10.98 -4.64 -0.59
N TRP A 113 -9.66 -4.72 -0.62
CA TRP A 113 -8.80 -3.66 -0.13
C TRP A 113 -8.79 -2.50 -1.12
N ILE A 114 -9.07 -1.31 -0.62
CA ILE A 114 -9.08 -0.06 -1.36
C ILE A 114 -7.83 0.72 -0.97
N THR A 115 -6.98 1.05 -1.94
CA THR A 115 -5.81 1.90 -1.71
C THR A 115 -6.23 3.36 -1.58
N LEU A 116 -5.90 3.99 -0.45
CA LEU A 116 -6.14 5.43 -0.22
C LEU A 116 -4.86 6.26 -0.29
N GLY A 117 -3.72 5.61 -0.40
CA GLY A 117 -2.48 6.27 -0.75
C GLY A 117 -1.32 5.30 -0.87
N GLN A 118 -0.31 5.71 -1.63
CA GLN A 118 0.87 4.90 -1.91
C GLN A 118 2.10 5.79 -2.03
N SER A 119 3.22 5.32 -1.51
CA SER A 119 4.53 5.94 -1.67
C SER A 119 5.60 4.85 -1.62
N GLY A 120 6.53 4.84 -2.57
CA GLY A 120 7.60 3.85 -2.66
C GLY A 120 7.08 2.42 -2.58
N THR A 121 7.59 1.64 -1.61
CA THR A 121 7.21 0.25 -1.37
C THR A 121 5.90 0.08 -0.60
N CYS A 122 5.26 1.15 -0.14
CA CYS A 122 4.17 1.10 0.83
C CYS A 122 2.84 1.65 0.27
N ALA A 123 1.75 0.95 0.53
CA ALA A 123 0.38 1.43 0.29
C ALA A 123 -0.45 1.37 1.58
N PHE A 124 -1.19 2.45 1.86
CA PHE A 124 -2.22 2.47 2.88
C PHE A 124 -3.54 2.02 2.24
N ARG A 125 -4.13 0.96 2.79
CA ARG A 125 -5.35 0.35 2.28
C ARG A 125 -6.37 0.20 3.38
N VAL A 126 -7.63 0.25 2.99
CA VAL A 126 -8.77 -0.01 3.88
C VAL A 126 -9.71 -1.02 3.25
N ARG A 127 -10.45 -1.75 4.08
CA ARG A 127 -11.45 -2.72 3.64
C ARG A 127 -12.68 -2.58 4.51
N LEU A 128 -13.84 -2.31 3.91
CA LEU A 128 -15.09 -2.34 4.67
C LEU A 128 -15.45 -3.79 4.98
N MET A 129 -15.82 -4.04 6.23
CA MET A 129 -16.27 -5.34 6.70
C MET A 129 -17.80 -5.28 6.84
N ASP A 130 -18.52 -6.20 6.21
CA ASP A 130 -19.93 -6.44 6.52
C ASP A 130 -20.01 -6.97 7.97
N GLY A 131 -20.31 -6.08 8.91
CA GLY A 131 -20.47 -6.41 10.32
C GLY A 131 -21.95 -6.60 10.69
N TYR A 132 -22.26 -7.66 11.44
CA TYR A 132 -23.44 -7.78 12.31
C TYR A 132 -24.81 -7.45 11.69
N GLY A 133 -25.05 -7.84 10.43
CA GLY A 133 -26.35 -7.64 9.78
C GLY A 133 -26.67 -6.18 9.41
N GLN A 134 -25.73 -5.26 9.63
CA GLN A 134 -25.87 -3.86 9.24
C GLN A 134 -25.23 -3.66 7.86
N THR A 135 -26.04 -3.20 6.91
CA THR A 135 -25.55 -2.76 5.60
C THR A 135 -25.03 -1.34 5.72
N ALA A 136 -23.82 -1.17 6.27
CA ALA A 136 -23.14 0.11 6.24
C ALA A 136 -23.08 0.57 4.77
N ARG A 137 -23.83 1.64 4.45
CA ARG A 137 -23.94 2.12 3.06
C ARG A 137 -22.70 2.90 2.64
N ARG A 138 -22.07 3.57 3.61
CA ARG A 138 -20.90 4.44 3.44
C ARG A 138 -20.08 4.48 4.73
N PHE A 139 -18.78 4.68 4.57
CA PHE A 139 -17.82 4.96 5.64
C PHE A 139 -17.23 6.35 5.41
N TRP A 140 -17.12 7.17 6.47
CA TRP A 140 -16.39 8.43 6.44
C TRP A 140 -15.05 8.29 7.16
N PHE A 141 -14.00 8.86 6.59
CA PHE A 141 -12.71 9.01 7.26
C PHE A 141 -12.12 10.39 7.03
N GLY A 142 -11.42 10.92 8.03
CA GLY A 142 -10.58 12.09 7.90
C GLY A 142 -9.17 11.69 7.44
N THR A 143 -8.51 12.55 6.67
CA THR A 143 -7.08 12.36 6.38
C THR A 143 -6.20 12.44 7.63
N ASN A 144 -6.69 13.08 8.70
CA ASN A 144 -6.01 13.10 10.00
C ASN A 144 -5.97 11.72 10.64
N ASP A 145 -7.03 10.93 10.50
CA ASP A 145 -7.11 9.57 11.03
C ASP A 145 -6.07 8.68 10.34
N LEU A 146 -5.99 8.76 8.99
CA LEU A 146 -4.97 8.06 8.20
C LEU A 146 -3.56 8.46 8.65
N ARG A 147 -3.30 9.77 8.80
CA ARG A 147 -2.00 10.27 9.25
C ARG A 147 -1.65 9.76 10.64
N PHE A 148 -2.62 9.79 11.56
CA PHE A 148 -2.45 9.28 12.91
C PHE A 148 -2.11 7.79 12.88
N TYR A 149 -2.88 6.97 12.18
CA TYR A 149 -2.62 5.54 12.05
C TYR A 149 -1.23 5.25 11.49
N VAL A 150 -0.87 5.86 10.35
CA VAL A 150 0.45 5.66 9.74
C VAL A 150 1.57 6.03 10.73
N ASN A 151 1.46 7.17 11.41
CA ASN A 151 2.49 7.60 12.36
C ASN A 151 2.55 6.69 13.60
N SER A 152 1.41 6.31 14.16
CA SER A 152 1.35 5.49 15.38
C SER A 152 1.98 4.11 15.18
N HIS A 153 1.89 3.54 13.97
CA HIS A 153 2.36 2.18 13.74
C HIS A 153 3.72 2.08 13.04
N THR A 154 4.16 3.10 12.32
CA THR A 154 5.38 3.00 11.49
C THR A 154 6.63 3.59 12.12
N TYR A 155 6.54 4.26 13.27
CA TYR A 155 7.71 4.81 13.97
C TYR A 155 8.36 3.86 14.98
N THR A 156 7.59 3.00 15.64
CA THR A 156 8.04 2.23 16.82
C THR A 156 8.02 0.72 16.63
N ASN A 157 7.36 0.20 15.58
CA ASN A 157 7.16 -1.24 15.35
C ASN A 157 7.84 -1.70 14.05
N VAL A 158 9.11 -1.36 13.89
CA VAL A 158 9.91 -1.66 12.70
C VAL A 158 11.03 -2.65 13.01
N ASP A 159 11.47 -3.43 12.03
CA ASP A 159 12.71 -4.21 12.16
C ASP A 159 13.98 -3.34 12.06
N SER A 160 15.15 -3.99 12.13
CA SER A 160 16.46 -3.34 12.02
C SER A 160 16.73 -2.67 10.66
N VAL A 161 15.98 -3.02 9.62
CA VAL A 161 16.08 -2.44 8.27
C VAL A 161 14.94 -1.43 8.03
N GLY A 162 14.12 -1.17 9.04
CA GLY A 162 13.02 -0.22 8.98
C GLY A 162 11.81 -0.74 8.21
N ARG A 163 11.48 -2.03 8.26
CA ARG A 163 10.28 -2.61 7.63
C ARG A 163 9.12 -2.76 8.60
N VAL A 164 7.91 -2.52 8.10
CA VAL A 164 6.66 -2.71 8.87
C VAL A 164 5.46 -2.86 7.94
N GLN A 165 4.69 -3.89 8.19
CA GLN A 165 3.31 -4.04 7.76
C GLN A 165 2.46 -4.08 9.04
N VAL A 166 1.36 -3.35 9.04
CA VAL A 166 0.39 -3.38 10.14
C VAL A 166 -1.01 -3.47 9.58
N GLN A 167 -1.86 -4.25 10.24
CA GLN A 167 -3.29 -4.28 9.99
C GLN A 167 -4.03 -4.22 11.32
N SER A 168 -5.09 -3.44 11.38
CA SER A 168 -5.99 -3.35 12.53
C SER A 168 -7.44 -3.32 12.09
N GLY A 169 -8.29 -4.02 12.84
CA GLY A 169 -9.73 -3.77 12.78
C GLY A 169 -10.04 -2.41 13.39
N VAL A 170 -10.96 -1.67 12.78
CA VAL A 170 -11.43 -0.36 13.19
C VAL A 170 -12.95 -0.42 13.21
N TYR A 171 -13.56 0.16 14.24
CA TYR A 171 -15.00 0.32 14.33
C TYR A 171 -15.31 1.79 14.57
N CYS A 172 -16.12 2.38 13.70
CA CYS A 172 -16.45 3.80 13.72
C CYS A 172 -17.96 3.98 13.81
N SER A 173 -18.42 5.03 14.49
CA SER A 173 -19.82 5.41 14.39
C SER A 173 -20.17 5.80 12.95
N ASP A 174 -21.33 5.36 12.47
CA ASP A 174 -21.89 5.77 11.17
C ASP A 174 -22.75 7.04 11.27
N GLY A 175 -22.65 7.79 12.37
CA GLY A 175 -23.44 8.99 12.61
C GLY A 175 -24.93 8.75 12.87
N THR A 176 -25.39 7.50 12.90
CA THR A 176 -26.75 7.12 13.33
C THR A 176 -26.76 6.69 14.80
N ASP A 177 -27.95 6.62 15.40
CA ASP A 177 -28.08 6.21 16.80
C ASP A 177 -27.81 4.71 16.96
N GLY A 178 -26.66 4.37 17.54
CA GLY A 178 -26.23 2.98 17.75
C GLY A 178 -25.64 2.28 16.51
N GLY A 179 -25.47 3.00 15.40
CA GLY A 179 -24.87 2.46 14.18
C GLY A 179 -23.35 2.52 14.20
N PHE A 180 -22.72 1.41 13.79
CA PHE A 180 -21.28 1.28 13.66
C PHE A 180 -20.92 0.67 12.30
N VAL A 181 -19.84 1.17 11.70
CA VAL A 181 -19.17 0.56 10.56
C VAL A 181 -17.93 -0.16 11.07
N TYR A 182 -17.75 -1.41 10.62
CA TYR A 182 -16.53 -2.17 10.85
C TYR A 182 -15.70 -2.17 9.57
N LEU A 183 -14.40 -2.04 9.74
CA LEU A 183 -13.45 -1.94 8.64
C LEU A 183 -12.07 -2.39 9.10
N ASP A 184 -11.23 -2.81 8.17
CA ASP A 184 -9.82 -3.02 8.43
C ASP A 184 -9.00 -1.90 7.81
N TRP A 185 -8.00 -1.41 8.55
CA TRP A 185 -6.97 -0.50 8.06
C TRP A 185 -5.65 -1.24 7.98
N GLY A 186 -4.78 -0.83 7.05
CA GLY A 186 -3.44 -1.37 7.04
C GLY A 186 -2.47 -0.68 6.10
N VAL A 187 -1.19 -0.89 6.37
CA VAL A 187 -0.09 -0.55 5.46
C VAL A 187 0.48 -1.84 4.90
N PHE A 188 0.56 -1.93 3.58
CA PHE A 188 0.93 -3.14 2.85
C PHE A 188 2.06 -2.85 1.87
N LYS A 189 2.81 -3.90 1.53
CA LYS A 189 3.73 -3.83 0.40
C LYS A 189 2.96 -3.71 -0.92
N VAL A 190 3.48 -2.85 -1.80
CA VAL A 190 3.01 -2.71 -3.19
C VAL A 190 3.62 -3.80 -4.05
#